data_AF-A0A8S4C447-F1
#
_entry.id   AF-A0A8S4C447-F1
#
_cell.length_a   1.000
_cell.length_b   1.000
_cell.length_c   1.000
_cell.angle_alpha   90.00
_cell.angle_beta   90.00
_cell.angle_gamma   90.00
#
_symmetry.space_group_name_H-M   'P 1'
#
loop_
_entity.id
_entity.type
_entity.pdbx_description
1 polymer ?
#
loop_
_entity_poly.entity_id
_entity_poly.type
_entity_poly.pdbx_seq_one_letter_code
_entity_poly.pdbx_strand_id
1 'polypeptide(L)' 'MNIDEFDFVLPRELIAQFPADPRGSSKLLYFDPHQKIHDQVFDYIINILNPGDVLVFNDTKVIPSLLKIYSINAKKLTLH' A
#
# COMPACT_ATOMS: atom_id res chain seq x y z
N MET A 1 14.50 4.89 -21.38
CA MET A 1 13.94 3.86 -20.49
C MET A 1 12.83 3.18 -21.26
N ASN A 2 13.01 1.90 -21.58
CA ASN A 2 11.97 1.12 -22.26
C ASN A 2 11.04 0.54 -21.20
N ILE A 3 9.74 0.79 -21.29
CA ILE A 3 8.75 0.32 -20.31
C ILE A 3 8.57 -1.20 -20.42
N ASP A 4 8.77 -1.75 -21.62
CA ASP A 4 8.59 -3.17 -21.91
C ASP A 4 9.57 -4.06 -21.14
N GLU A 5 10.71 -3.51 -20.70
CA GLU A 5 11.70 -4.21 -19.85
C GLU A 5 11.15 -4.56 -18.45
N PHE A 6 10.02 -3.96 -18.06
CA PHE A 6 9.36 -4.18 -16.77
C PHE A 6 8.07 -4.98 -16.89
N ASP A 7 7.72 -5.46 -18.09
CA ASP A 7 6.50 -6.24 -18.30
C ASP A 7 6.67 -7.71 -17.86
N PHE A 8 5.62 -8.31 -17.32
CA PHE A 8 5.61 -9.70 -16.88
C PHE A 8 4.20 -10.29 -16.93
N VAL A 9 4.13 -11.61 -17.10
CA VAL A 9 2.85 -12.33 -17.10
C VAL A 9 2.30 -12.41 -15.68
N LEU A 10 1.21 -11.70 -15.41
CA LEU A 10 0.48 -11.75 -14.14
C LEU A 10 -0.92 -12.37 -14.36
N PRO A 11 -1.10 -13.65 -14.03
CA PRO A 11 -2.43 -14.27 -14.03
C PRO A 11 -3.38 -13.50 -13.11
N ARG A 12 -4.61 -13.24 -13.58
CA ARG A 12 -5.58 -12.37 -12.90
C ARG A 12 -5.99 -12.92 -11.54
N GLU A 13 -6.02 -14.24 -11.41
CA GLU A 13 -6.32 -14.98 -10.19
C GLU A 13 -5.29 -14.79 -9.08
N LEU A 14 -4.06 -14.35 -9.41
CA LEU A 14 -3.02 -14.04 -8.41
C LEU A 14 -3.13 -12.61 -7.86
N ILE A 15 -4.05 -11.80 -8.39
CA ILE A 15 -4.34 -10.46 -7.86
C ILE A 15 -5.31 -10.58 -6.69
N ALA A 16 -4.80 -10.35 -5.48
CA ALA A 16 -5.61 -10.38 -4.27
C ALA A 16 -6.78 -9.38 -4.36
N GLN A 17 -8.00 -9.87 -4.15
CA GLN A 17 -9.22 -9.05 -4.14
C GLN A 17 -9.53 -8.48 -2.75
N PHE A 18 -9.04 -9.15 -1.71
CA PHE A 18 -9.21 -8.79 -0.30
C PHE A 18 -7.88 -9.00 0.43
N PRO A 19 -7.62 -8.25 1.52
CA PRO A 19 -6.46 -8.47 2.35
C PRO A 19 -6.50 -9.86 3.00
N ALA A 20 -5.33 -10.39 3.36
CA ALA A 20 -5.24 -11.58 4.19
C ALA A 20 -5.83 -11.31 5.59
N ASP A 21 -6.47 -12.32 6.18
CA ASP A 21 -7.05 -12.27 7.53
C ASP A 21 -6.58 -13.49 8.33
N PRO A 22 -5.76 -13.32 9.39
CA PRO A 22 -5.26 -12.05 9.94
C PRO A 22 -4.22 -11.38 9.04
N ARG A 23 -4.09 -10.04 9.10
CA ARG A 23 -3.20 -9.27 8.20
C ARG A 23 -1.73 -9.73 8.20
N GLY A 24 -1.21 -10.18 9.34
CA GLY A 24 0.15 -10.70 9.50
C GLY A 24 0.44 -12.03 8.79
N SER A 25 -0.62 -12.74 8.36
CA SER A 25 -0.52 -14.01 7.64
C SER A 25 -0.21 -13.87 6.14
N SER A 26 -0.11 -12.63 5.64
CA SER A 26 0.28 -12.38 4.25
C SER A 26 1.69 -12.90 3.95
N LYS A 27 1.95 -13.27 2.70
CA LYS A 27 3.28 -13.70 2.25
C LYS A 27 4.27 -12.52 2.23
N LEU A 28 5.52 -12.80 2.58
CA LEU A 28 6.66 -11.91 2.52
C LEU A 28 7.74 -12.55 1.64
N LEU A 29 7.97 -11.95 0.46
CA LEU A 29 9.11 -12.28 -0.38
C LEU A 29 10.30 -11.44 0.09
N TYR A 30 11.28 -12.08 0.71
CA TYR A 30 12.49 -11.42 1.20
C TYR A 30 13.67 -11.74 0.26
N PHE A 31 14.26 -10.70 -0.31
CA PHE A 31 15.50 -10.78 -1.07
C PHE A 31 16.64 -10.25 -0.20
N ASP A 32 17.52 -11.14 0.23
CA ASP A 32 18.58 -10.78 1.18
C ASP A 32 19.79 -10.11 0.49
N PRO A 33 20.70 -9.49 1.25
CA PRO A 33 21.92 -8.86 0.69
C PRO A 33 22.85 -9.83 -0.06
N HIS A 34 22.69 -11.14 0.13
CA HIS A 34 23.44 -12.20 -0.55
C HIS A 34 22.70 -12.71 -1.80
N GLN A 35 21.67 -11.98 -2.25
CA GLN A 35 20.85 -12.29 -3.42
C GLN A 35 20.06 -13.60 -3.31
N LYS A 36 19.79 -14.05 -2.09
CA LYS A 36 18.93 -15.22 -1.87
C LYS A 36 17.48 -14.77 -1.68
N ILE A 37 16.59 -15.50 -2.34
CA ILE A 37 15.14 -15.33 -2.23
C ILE A 37 14.64 -16.25 -1.10
N HIS A 38 13.82 -15.69 -0.21
CA HIS A 38 13.14 -16.39 0.87
C HIS A 38 11.63 -16.15 0.76
N ASP A 39 10.84 -17.22 0.87
CA ASP A 39 9.38 -17.17 0.97
C ASP A 39 9.01 -17.36 2.45
N GLN A 40 8.39 -16.34 3.05
CA GLN A 40 8.05 -16.29 4.48
C GLN A 40 6.63 -15.73 4.67
N VAL A 41 6.15 -15.71 5.91
CA VAL A 41 4.99 -14.92 6.32
C VAL A 41 5.42 -13.56 6.85
N PHE A 42 4.56 -12.54 6.74
CA PHE A 42 4.92 -11.16 7.08
C PHE A 42 5.41 -11.00 8.52
N ASP A 43 4.88 -11.77 9.47
CA ASP A 43 5.35 -11.76 10.87
C ASP A 43 6.84 -12.10 11.03
N TYR A 44 7.45 -12.78 10.05
CA TYR A 44 8.89 -13.06 10.02
C TYR A 44 9.74 -11.78 9.92
N ILE A 45 9.17 -10.63 9.53
CA ILE A 45 9.88 -9.36 9.41
C ILE A 45 10.65 -8.97 10.69
N ILE A 46 10.15 -9.38 11.85
CA ILE A 46 10.79 -9.13 13.16
C ILE A 46 12.20 -9.77 13.20
N ASN A 47 12.43 -10.87 12.49
CA ASN A 47 13.72 -11.55 12.42
C ASN A 47 14.68 -10.94 11.39
N ILE A 48 14.18 -10.05 10.53
CA ILE A 48 14.98 -9.37 9.49
C ILE A 48 15.55 -8.04 10.02
N LEU A 49 14.82 -7.38 10.92
CA LEU A 49 15.19 -6.09 11.49
C LEU A 49 16.23 -6.24 12.60
N ASN A 50 17.14 -5.28 12.67
CA ASN A 50 18.17 -5.20 13.70
C ASN A 50 17.86 -4.09 14.71
N PRO A 51 18.39 -4.18 15.94
CA PRO A 51 18.35 -3.06 16.88
C PRO A 51 18.97 -1.80 16.27
N GLY A 52 18.20 -0.71 16.28
CA GLY A 52 18.60 0.57 15.69
C GLY A 52 18.01 0.86 14.31
N ASP A 53 17.38 -0.12 13.66
CA ASP A 53 16.67 0.11 12.40
C ASP A 53 15.45 1.02 12.62
N VAL A 54 15.15 1.86 11.63
CA VAL A 54 14.00 2.77 11.64
C VAL A 54 13.01 2.37 10.56
N LEU A 55 11.79 2.02 10.99
CA LEU A 55 10.67 1.80 10.09
C LEU A 55 9.96 3.13 9.81
N VAL A 56 9.99 3.56 8.55
CA VAL A 56 9.29 4.76 8.09
C VAL A 56 7.95 4.35 7.49
N PHE A 57 6.87 4.70 8.17
CA PHE A 57 5.51 4.46 7.69
C PHE A 57 4.95 5.73 7.05
N ASN A 58 4.20 5.56 5.96
CA ASN A 58 3.44 6.65 5.35
C ASN A 58 2.04 6.72 5.98
N ASP A 59 1.78 7.77 6.75
CA ASP A 59 0.45 8.12 7.24
C ASP A 59 -0.17 9.18 6.32
N THR A 60 -1.10 8.77 5.46
CA THR A 60 -1.72 9.66 4.47
C THR A 60 -2.88 10.42 5.09
N LYS A 61 -2.83 11.75 5.08
CA LYS A 61 -3.91 12.62 5.56
C LYS A 61 -4.59 13.31 4.38
N VAL A 62 -5.91 13.19 4.31
CA VAL A 62 -6.72 13.91 3.34
C VAL A 62 -6.81 15.38 3.76
N ILE A 63 -6.53 16.29 2.83
CA ILE A 63 -6.78 17.71 3.03
C ILE A 63 -8.25 17.97 2.72
N PRO A 64 -9.08 18.40 3.70
CA PRO A 64 -10.47 18.70 3.43
C PRO A 64 -10.59 19.91 2.50
N SER A 65 -11.49 19.83 1.54
CA SER A 65 -11.84 20.95 0.66
C SER A 65 -13.27 21.40 0.96
N LEU A 66 -13.46 22.72 1.10
CA LEU A 66 -14.78 23.31 1.34
C LEU A 66 -15.29 23.98 0.07
N LEU A 67 -16.39 23.46 -0.49
CA LEU A 67 -17.06 24.06 -1.64
C LEU A 67 -18.32 24.82 -1.19
N LYS A 68 -18.35 26.13 -1.45
CA LYS A 68 -19.55 26.97 -1.27
C LYS A 68 -20.35 26.96 -2.56
N ILE A 69 -21.54 26.37 -2.56
CA ILE A 69 -22.43 26.36 -3.72
C ILE A 69 -23.51 27.42 -3.54
N TYR A 70 -23.72 28.22 -4.59
CA TYR A 70 -24.78 29.21 -4.68
C TYR A 70 -25.83 28.73 -5.68
N SER A 71 -27.04 28.46 -5.21
CA SER A 71 -28.19 28.18 -6.09
C SER A 71 -28.75 29.50 -6.65
N ILE A 72 -29.05 29.50 -7.95
CA ILE A 72 -29.59 30.63 -8.70
C ILE A 72 -30.98 31.05 -8.17
N ASN A 73 -31.71 30.12 -7.51
CA ASN A 73 -33.05 30.34 -6.95
C ASN A 73 -33.09 30.35 -5.40
N ALA A 74 -32.02 30.84 -4.77
CA ALA A 74 -31.91 31.09 -3.33
C ALA A 74 -31.96 29.86 -2.40
N LYS A 75 -30.75 29.33 -2.09
CA LYS A 75 -30.27 29.04 -0.73
C LYS A 75 -28.77 28.75 -0.80
N LYS A 76 -27.98 29.34 0.09
CA LYS A 76 -26.56 29.03 0.27
C LYS A 76 -26.46 27.62 0.86
N LEU A 77 -25.80 26.71 0.16
CA LEU A 77 -25.55 25.34 0.63
C LEU A 77 -24.05 25.18 0.85
N THR A 78 -23.68 24.70 2.03
CA THR A 78 -22.30 24.31 2.36
C THR A 78 -22.24 22.79 2.29
N LEU A 79 -21.43 22.25 1.37
CA LEU A 79 -21.11 20.83 1.32
C LEU A 79 -19.75 20.61 2.00
N HIS A 80 -19.70 19.63 2.89
CA HIS A 80 -18.48 19.13 3.53
C HIS A 80 -17.98 17.91 2.77
#